data_AF-A0A7V5HY88-F1
#
_entry.id   AF-A0A7V5HY88-F1
#
_cell.length_a   1.000
_cell.length_b   1.000
_cell.length_c   1.000
_cell.angle_alpha   90.00
_cell.angle_beta   90.00
_cell.angle_gamma   90.00
#
_symmetry.space_group_name_H-M   'P 1'
#
loop_
_entity.id
_entity.type
_entity.pdbx_description
1 polymer ?
#
loop_
_entity_poly.entity_id
_entity_poly.type
_entity_poly.pdbx_seq_one_letter_code
_entity_poly.pdbx_strand_id
1 'polypeptide(L)'
;MPEHNLREELIKIELAVKKNELDLALALFEKINQNWEEYKKGIKQEEIKALIKLSEYIEKLLLEKKKNFFDRKKLFQLRKAYSKF
;
A
#
# COMPACT_ATOMS: atom_id res chain seq x y z
N MET A 1 -10.72 -24.32 8.22
CA MET A 1 -10.92 -22.85 8.28
C MET A 1 -10.26 -22.29 7.01
N PRO A 2 -10.83 -21.35 6.24
CA PRO A 2 -10.10 -20.82 5.09
C PRO A 2 -8.96 -19.95 5.64
N GLU A 3 -7.78 -20.55 5.80
CA GLU A 3 -6.67 -20.02 6.62
C GLU A 3 -5.96 -18.80 6.01
N HIS A 4 -6.37 -18.36 4.82
CA HIS A 4 -5.75 -17.25 4.12
C HIS A 4 -6.81 -16.39 3.42
N ASN A 5 -7.24 -15.32 4.07
CA ASN A 5 -8.26 -14.41 3.56
C ASN A 5 -7.59 -13.17 2.94
N LEU A 6 -7.50 -13.12 1.60
CA LEU A 6 -6.81 -12.05 0.86
C LEU A 6 -7.29 -10.64 1.27
N ARG A 7 -8.58 -10.52 1.59
CA ARG A 7 -9.20 -9.27 2.03
C ARG A 7 -8.58 -8.75 3.32
N GLU A 8 -8.29 -9.62 4.29
CA GLU A 8 -7.68 -9.22 5.55
C GLU A 8 -6.24 -8.77 5.35
N GLU A 9 -5.49 -9.44 4.48
CA GLU A 9 -4.12 -9.04 4.17
C GLU A 9 -4.07 -7.69 3.45
N LEU A 10 -5.00 -7.43 2.51
CA LEU A 10 -5.12 -6.12 1.88
C LEU A 10 -5.50 -5.01 2.89
N ILE A 11 -6.37 -5.28 3.86
CA ILE A 11 -6.69 -4.32 4.93
C ILE A 11 -5.45 -4.05 5.81
N LYS A 12 -4.67 -5.07 6.12
CA LYS A 12 -3.41 -4.90 6.86
C LYS A 12 -2.41 -4.04 6.07
N ILE A 13 -2.31 -4.22 4.75
CA ILE A 13 -1.50 -3.37 3.88
C ILE A 13 -2.01 -1.94 3.90
N GLU A 14 -3.32 -1.72 3.78
CA GLU A 14 -3.92 -0.38 3.85
C GLU A 14 -3.57 0.33 5.17
N LEU A 15 -3.70 -0.37 6.30
CA LEU A 15 -3.35 0.15 7.62
C LEU A 15 -1.86 0.49 7.73
N ALA A 16 -0.98 -0.39 7.26
CA ALA A 16 0.47 -0.17 7.26
C ALA A 16 0.85 1.04 6.41
N VAL A 17 0.28 1.17 5.21
CA VAL A 17 0.45 2.33 4.34
C VAL A 17 -0.02 3.59 5.04
N LYS A 18 -1.20 3.60 5.67
CA LYS A 18 -1.70 4.77 6.44
C LYS A 18 -0.73 5.18 7.55
N LYS A 19 -0.20 4.21 8.31
CA LYS A 19 0.77 4.41 9.40
C LYS A 19 2.19 4.78 8.97
N ASN A 20 2.47 4.88 7.67
CA ASN A 20 3.83 5.08 7.11
C ASN A 20 4.79 3.89 7.37
N GLU A 21 4.26 2.72 7.74
CA GLU A 21 5.04 1.49 7.92
C GLU A 21 5.20 0.79 6.56
N LEU A 22 5.93 1.44 5.64
CA LEU A 22 6.05 0.98 4.24
C LEU A 22 6.77 -0.36 4.12
N ASP A 23 7.77 -0.62 4.97
CA ASP A 23 8.50 -1.89 4.99
C ASP A 23 7.57 -3.06 5.35
N LEU A 24 6.64 -2.83 6.30
CA LEU A 24 5.65 -3.83 6.70
C LEU A 24 4.62 -4.06 5.60
N ALA A 25 4.18 -2.98 4.92
CA ALA A 25 3.30 -3.09 3.77
C ALA A 25 3.94 -3.90 2.62
N LEU A 26 5.24 -3.70 2.38
CA LEU A 26 6.01 -4.44 1.37
C LEU A 26 6.12 -5.93 1.72
N ALA A 27 6.49 -6.25 2.96
CA ALA A 27 6.59 -7.63 3.42
C ALA A 27 5.24 -8.37 3.34
N LEU A 28 4.13 -7.70 3.63
CA LEU A 28 2.79 -8.27 3.46
C LEU A 28 2.46 -8.51 1.99
N PHE A 29 2.77 -7.56 1.10
CA PHE A 29 2.55 -7.72 -0.33
C PHE A 29 3.36 -8.88 -0.91
N GLU A 30 4.63 -9.04 -0.50
CA GLU A 30 5.47 -10.15 -0.92
C GLU A 30 4.91 -11.50 -0.48
N LYS A 31 4.39 -11.60 0.75
CA LYS A 31 3.70 -12.80 1.25
C LYS A 31 2.45 -13.13 0.43
N ILE A 32 1.63 -12.14 0.10
CA ILE A 32 0.46 -12.33 -0.78
C ILE A 32 0.91 -12.89 -2.13
N ASN A 33 1.98 -12.33 -2.70
CA ASN A 33 2.45 -12.70 -4.02
C ASN A 33 3.04 -14.13 -4.04
N GLN A 34 3.74 -14.53 -2.99
CA GLN A 34 4.25 -15.90 -2.83
C GLN A 34 3.12 -16.93 -2.70
N ASN A 35 2.03 -16.59 -2.00
CA ASN A 35 0.90 -17.50 -1.76
C ASN A 35 -0.29 -17.23 -2.70
N TRP A 36 -0.08 -16.53 -3.81
CA TRP A 36 -1.15 -16.06 -4.69
C TRP A 36 -2.03 -17.19 -5.25
N GLU A 37 -1.44 -18.35 -5.52
CA GLU A 37 -2.16 -19.52 -6.03
C GLU A 37 -3.18 -20.08 -5.03
N GLU A 38 -2.92 -19.95 -3.73
CA GLU A 38 -3.84 -20.37 -2.67
C GLU A 38 -4.98 -19.38 -2.52
N TYR A 39 -4.66 -18.08 -2.52
CA TYR A 39 -5.66 -17.02 -2.49
C TYR A 39 -6.61 -17.09 -3.69
N LYS A 40 -6.10 -17.35 -4.89
CA LYS A 40 -6.91 -17.44 -6.12
C LYS A 40 -8.00 -18.52 -6.05
N LYS A 41 -7.74 -19.63 -5.35
CA LYS A 41 -8.69 -20.73 -5.20
C LYS A 41 -9.84 -20.41 -4.23
N GLY A 42 -9.63 -19.47 -3.30
CA GLY A 42 -10.60 -19.10 -2.27
C GLY A 42 -11.50 -17.90 -2.61
N ILE A 43 -11.20 -17.15 -3.68
CA ILE A 43 -11.93 -15.91 -3.99
C ILE A 43 -13.27 -16.21 -4.66
N LYS A 44 -14.35 -15.76 -4.00
CA LYS A 44 -15.69 -15.73 -4.61
C LYS A 44 -15.81 -14.56 -5.58
N GLN A 45 -16.51 -14.77 -6.71
CA GLN A 45 -16.72 -13.73 -7.73
C GLN A 45 -17.30 -12.42 -7.18
N GLU A 46 -18.16 -12.50 -6.17
CA GLU A 46 -18.79 -11.34 -5.52
C GLU A 46 -17.77 -10.47 -4.76
N GLU A 47 -16.69 -11.08 -4.24
CA GLU A 47 -15.66 -10.39 -3.46
C GLU A 47 -14.57 -9.75 -4.32
N ILE A 48 -14.41 -10.20 -5.57
CA ILE A 48 -13.42 -9.69 -6.53
C ILE A 48 -13.55 -8.17 -6.68
N LYS A 49 -14.77 -7.66 -6.86
CA LYS A 49 -15.01 -6.21 -7.01
C LYS A 49 -14.58 -5.42 -5.78
N ALA A 50 -14.77 -5.97 -4.58
CA ALA A 50 -14.36 -5.32 -3.34
C ALA A 50 -12.83 -5.33 -3.19
N LEU A 51 -12.18 -6.44 -3.55
CA LEU A 51 -10.72 -6.57 -3.53
C LEU A 51 -10.04 -5.60 -4.52
N ILE A 52 -10.58 -5.48 -5.74
CA ILE A 52 -10.08 -4.52 -6.74
C ILE A 52 -10.21 -3.08 -6.24
N LYS A 53 -11.35 -2.71 -5.64
CA LYS A 53 -11.53 -1.38 -5.05
C LYS A 53 -10.53 -1.10 -3.93
N LEU A 54 -10.23 -2.11 -3.09
CA LEU A 54 -9.22 -1.98 -2.03
C LEU A 54 -7.82 -1.80 -2.61
N SER A 55 -7.44 -2.56 -3.64
CA SER A 55 -6.13 -2.40 -4.28
C SER A 55 -5.99 -1.02 -4.93
N GLU A 56 -7.02 -0.54 -5.64
CA GLU A 56 -7.03 0.80 -6.23
C GLU A 56 -6.90 1.90 -5.16
N TYR A 57 -7.53 1.71 -4.00
CA TYR A 57 -7.44 2.65 -2.89
C TYR A 57 -6.02 2.69 -2.28
N ILE A 58 -5.40 1.52 -2.08
CA ILE A 58 -4.02 1.42 -1.60
C ILE A 58 -3.06 2.10 -2.59
N GLU A 59 -3.26 1.90 -3.89
CA GLU A 59 -2.46 2.55 -4.93
C GLU A 59 -2.57 4.08 -4.88
N LYS A 60 -3.79 4.61 -4.72
CA LYS A 60 -4.01 6.06 -4.54
C LYS A 60 -3.28 6.59 -3.30
N LEU A 61 -3.37 5.89 -2.17
CA LEU A 61 -2.66 6.28 -0.94
C LEU A 61 -1.13 6.34 -1.14
N LEU A 62 -0.58 5.36 -1.85
CA LEU A 62 0.86 5.33 -2.16
C LEU A 62 1.27 6.48 -3.09
N LEU A 63 0.46 6.79 -4.11
CA LEU A 63 0.69 7.91 -5.01
C LEU A 63 0.64 9.26 -4.28
N GLU A 64 -0.33 9.47 -3.40
CA GLU A 64 -0.41 10.67 -2.56
C GLU A 64 0.82 10.80 -1.66
N LYS A 65 1.25 9.72 -1.00
CA LYS A 65 2.46 9.73 -0.17
C LYS A 65 3.72 10.04 -0.97
N LYS A 66 3.85 9.46 -2.18
CA LYS A 66 4.95 9.75 -3.09
C LYS A 66 4.97 11.24 -3.46
N LYS A 67 3.83 11.81 -3.84
CA LYS A 67 3.72 13.23 -4.20
C LYS A 67 4.11 14.14 -3.02
N ASN A 68 3.55 13.88 -1.84
CA ASN A 68 3.88 14.61 -0.61
C ASN A 68 5.37 14.53 -0.24
N PHE A 69 6.02 13.38 -0.46
CA PHE A 69 7.46 13.23 -0.23
C PHE A 69 8.29 14.09 -1.19
N PHE A 70 7.95 14.08 -2.49
CA PHE A 70 8.63 14.89 -3.49
C PHE A 70 8.45 16.40 -3.23
N ASP A 71 7.25 16.83 -2.87
CA ASP A 71 6.96 18.24 -2.57
C ASP A 71 7.74 18.71 -1.34
N ARG A 72 7.81 17.90 -0.27
CA ARG A 72 8.64 18.20 0.91
C ARG A 72 10.12 18.26 0.58
N LYS A 73 10.62 17.35 -0.27
CA LYS A 73 12.02 17.34 -0.70
C LYS A 73 12.36 18.61 -1.49
N LYS A 74 11.47 19.06 -2.37
CA LYS A 74 11.63 20.30 -3.13
C LYS A 74 11.62 21.53 -2.22
N LEU A 75 10.71 21.58 -1.24
CA LEU A 75 10.69 22.64 -0.23
C LEU A 75 11.96 22.68 0.62
N PHE A 76 12.48 21.52 1.03
CA PHE A 76 13.73 21.43 1.78
C PHE A 76 14.94 21.92 0.97
N GLN A 77 15.01 21.56 -0.33
CA GLN A 77 16.06 22.04 -1.23
C GLN A 77 15.99 23.56 -1.42
N LEU A 78 14.79 24.11 -1.60
CA LEU A 78 14.57 25.56 -1.68
C LEU A 78 15.02 26.26 -0.39
N ARG A 79 14.58 25.80 0.79
CA ARG A 79 15.02 26.35 2.09
C ARG A 79 16.54 26.32 2.24
N LYS A 80 17.19 25.23 1.84
CA LYS A 80 18.66 25.11 1.90
C LYS A 80 19.37 26.10 0.97
N ALA A 81 18.76 26.44 -0.17
CA ALA A 81 19.28 27.46 -1.09
C ALA A 81 19.15 28.88 -0.52
N TYR A 82 18.01 29.20 0.10
CA TYR A 82 17.76 30.53 0.69
C TYR A 82 18.47 30.76 2.03
N SER A 83 18.77 29.72 2.81
CA SER A 83 19.44 29.83 4.11
C SER A 83 20.97 30.02 4.01
N LYS A 84 21.53 30.05 2.79
CA LYS A 84 22.94 30.34 2.50
C LYS A 84 23.21 31.82 2.18
N PHE A 85 22.17 32.64 2.19
CA PHE A 85 22.24 34.11 2.22
C PHE A 85 21.90 34.60 3.62
#